data_AF-A0A0D1L612-F1
#
_entry.id   AF-A0A0D1L612-F1
#
_cell.length_a   1.000
_cell.length_b   1.000
_cell.length_c   1.000
_cell.angle_alpha   90.00
_cell.angle_beta   90.00
_cell.angle_gamma   90.00
#
_symmetry.space_group_name_H-M   'P 1'
#
loop_
_entity.id
_entity.type
_entity.pdbx_description
1 polymer ?
#
loop_
_entity_poly.entity_id
_entity_poly.type
_entity_poly.pdbx_seq_one_letter_code
_entity_poly.pdbx_strand_id
1 'polypeptide(L)'
;MTPTERLLTILRFLGEARGADAADAQMIRDEMGMYDGIAGARKWRRDIRTLRDRGLIETDLTKPMTPNRTGIRLRVPKKPDRLHLTSDELMAIWHEWRARRSGIGSVSPFLTSLDSATHEIDDVGRILRFLEHSEDEIELVQLAEWMQVPESRAVELLNVLSMESVFNGGLVVSVELASGDDDGDDPQVTAVRVFRGRPCAGSPIRGRGMDELGFFPYSLSETVERLALIEQALASDDVGEGRRRVLRNAQHKLFEWRDTLTDRPMS
;
A
#
# COMPACT_ATOMS: atom_id res chain seq x y z
N MET A 1 -7.82 18.24 5.02
CA MET A 1 -6.88 17.18 4.61
C MET A 1 -5.49 17.37 5.20
N THR A 2 -5.01 16.36 5.91
CA THR A 2 -3.63 16.27 6.43
C THR A 2 -2.61 16.16 5.29
N PRO A 3 -1.29 16.35 5.53
CA PRO A 3 -0.27 16.07 4.52
C PRO A 3 -0.31 14.65 3.97
N THR A 4 -0.52 13.64 4.82
CA THR A 4 -0.56 12.23 4.43
C THR A 4 -1.73 11.93 3.50
N GLU A 5 -2.93 12.40 3.86
CA GLU A 5 -4.12 12.28 2.99
C GLU A 5 -3.89 12.89 1.61
N ARG A 6 -3.26 14.08 1.55
CA ARG A 6 -2.97 14.72 0.25
C ARG A 6 -2.02 13.88 -0.60
N LEU A 7 -0.94 13.37 0.01
CA LEU A 7 0.04 12.55 -0.70
C LEU A 7 -0.61 11.27 -1.25
N LEU A 8 -1.39 10.56 -0.43
CA LEU A 8 -2.10 9.35 -0.86
C LEU A 8 -3.16 9.64 -1.92
N THR A 9 -3.88 10.76 -1.80
CA THR A 9 -4.86 11.19 -2.81
C THR A 9 -4.20 11.46 -4.16
N ILE A 10 -3.03 12.12 -4.18
CA ILE A 10 -2.23 12.30 -5.40
C ILE A 10 -1.84 10.93 -5.98
N LEU A 11 -1.35 10.00 -5.16
CA LEU A 11 -0.99 8.66 -5.62
C LEU A 11 -2.19 7.90 -6.20
N ARG A 12 -3.38 8.02 -5.59
CA ARG A 12 -4.62 7.46 -6.16
C ARG A 12 -4.91 8.02 -7.55
N PHE A 13 -4.90 9.33 -7.72
CA PHE A 13 -5.15 9.95 -9.03
C PHE A 13 -4.15 9.46 -10.09
N LEU A 14 -2.89 9.28 -9.71
CA LEU A 14 -1.88 8.72 -10.61
C LEU A 14 -2.08 7.21 -10.86
N GLY A 15 -2.59 6.48 -9.88
CA GLY A 15 -2.96 5.07 -9.97
C GLY A 15 -4.11 4.83 -10.94
N GLU A 16 -5.18 5.63 -10.86
CA GLU A 16 -6.31 5.62 -11.79
C GLU A 16 -5.88 5.98 -13.22
N ALA A 17 -4.89 6.87 -13.34
CA ALA A 17 -4.32 7.27 -14.62
C ALA A 17 -3.34 6.23 -15.23
N ARG A 18 -3.15 5.03 -14.65
CA ARG A 18 -2.18 3.99 -15.13
C ARG A 18 -2.39 3.45 -16.55
N GLY A 19 -3.39 3.94 -17.29
CA GLY A 19 -3.54 3.74 -18.73
C GLY A 19 -2.89 4.82 -19.60
N ALA A 20 -2.46 5.94 -19.01
CA ALA A 20 -1.83 7.08 -19.69
C ALA A 20 -0.34 7.15 -19.36
N ASP A 21 0.47 7.65 -20.31
CA ASP A 21 1.93 7.80 -20.12
C ASP A 21 2.29 8.79 -18.99
N ALA A 22 1.42 9.77 -18.73
CA ALA A 22 1.50 10.71 -17.61
C ALA A 22 0.12 11.34 -17.30
N ALA A 23 -0.14 11.67 -16.04
CA ALA A 23 -1.28 12.49 -15.59
C ALA A 23 -0.94 13.99 -15.66
N ASP A 24 -1.95 14.85 -15.82
CA ASP A 24 -1.74 16.30 -15.89
C ASP A 24 -1.74 16.88 -14.48
N ALA A 25 -0.65 17.54 -14.10
CA ALA A 25 -0.53 18.23 -12.82
C ALA A 25 -1.69 19.20 -12.56
N GLN A 26 -2.19 19.90 -13.59
CA GLN A 26 -3.27 20.87 -13.40
C GLN A 26 -4.60 20.18 -13.08
N MET A 27 -4.90 19.07 -13.78
CA MET A 27 -6.10 18.26 -13.53
C MET A 27 -6.13 17.74 -12.08
N ILE A 28 -5.00 17.23 -11.56
CA ILE A 28 -4.92 16.76 -10.17
C ILE A 28 -5.16 17.93 -9.18
N ARG A 29 -4.61 19.11 -9.48
CA ARG A 29 -4.79 20.29 -8.62
C ARG A 29 -6.22 20.78 -8.59
N ASP A 30 -6.87 20.83 -9.75
CA ASP A 30 -8.25 21.29 -9.92
C ASP A 30 -9.21 20.34 -9.20
N GLU A 31 -9.03 19.03 -9.38
CA GLU A 31 -9.86 18.00 -8.75
C GLU A 31 -9.76 18.03 -7.22
N MET A 32 -8.56 18.30 -6.68
CA MET A 32 -8.36 18.40 -5.23
C MET A 32 -8.81 19.75 -4.64
N GLY A 33 -8.99 20.81 -5.45
CA GLY A 33 -9.51 22.13 -5.06
C GLY A 33 -8.74 22.90 -3.97
N MET A 34 -7.68 22.33 -3.40
CA MET A 34 -7.01 22.83 -2.19
C MET A 34 -5.62 23.43 -2.45
N TYR A 35 -5.24 23.51 -3.71
CA TYR A 35 -3.94 24.01 -4.20
C TYR A 35 -4.03 25.39 -4.87
N ASP A 36 -5.10 26.12 -4.58
CA ASP A 36 -5.34 27.46 -5.11
C ASP A 36 -4.55 28.56 -4.40
N GLY A 37 -4.24 29.61 -5.16
CA GLY A 37 -3.48 30.77 -4.69
C GLY A 37 -2.02 30.46 -4.33
N ILE A 38 -1.34 31.48 -3.77
CA ILE A 38 0.10 31.42 -3.46
C ILE A 38 0.40 30.33 -2.41
N ALA A 39 -0.45 30.23 -1.39
CA ALA A 39 -0.31 29.22 -0.34
C ALA A 39 -0.51 27.79 -0.87
N GLY A 40 -1.54 27.59 -1.72
CA GLY A 40 -1.79 26.32 -2.39
C GLY A 40 -0.65 25.92 -3.32
N ALA A 41 -0.12 26.84 -4.11
CA ALA A 41 1.03 26.58 -4.97
C ALA A 41 2.30 26.18 -4.19
N ARG A 42 2.52 26.73 -2.99
CA ARG A 42 3.61 26.29 -2.10
C ARG A 42 3.37 24.89 -1.56
N LYS A 43 2.12 24.57 -1.20
CA LYS A 43 1.72 23.24 -0.71
C LYS A 43 1.92 22.17 -1.79
N TRP A 44 1.46 22.43 -3.01
CA TRP A 44 1.67 21.57 -4.18
C TRP A 44 3.15 21.26 -4.42
N ARG A 45 3.99 22.31 -4.48
CA ARG A 45 5.44 22.15 -4.67
C ARG A 45 6.09 21.31 -3.59
N ARG A 46 5.62 21.42 -2.34
CA ARG A 46 6.10 20.60 -1.23
C ARG A 46 5.68 19.15 -1.41
N ASP A 47 4.39 18.89 -1.64
CA ASP A 47 3.85 17.54 -1.73
C ASP A 47 4.46 16.76 -2.91
N ILE A 48 4.55 17.39 -4.10
CA ILE A 48 5.20 16.79 -5.29
C ILE A 48 6.69 16.52 -5.04
N ARG A 49 7.39 17.46 -4.39
CA ARG A 49 8.79 17.24 -4.02
C ARG A 49 8.91 16.04 -3.09
N THR A 50 8.07 15.94 -2.06
CA THR A 50 8.07 14.80 -1.13
C THR A 50 7.89 13.47 -1.89
N LEU A 51 6.92 13.37 -2.80
CA LEU A 51 6.70 12.13 -3.56
C LEU A 51 7.88 11.81 -4.50
N ARG A 52 8.43 12.83 -5.17
CA ARG A 52 9.53 12.68 -6.13
C ARG A 52 10.84 12.32 -5.45
N ASP A 53 11.20 13.02 -4.37
CA ASP A 53 12.45 12.80 -3.63
C ASP A 53 12.43 11.41 -2.96
N ARG A 54 11.23 10.87 -2.69
CA ARG A 54 11.01 9.47 -2.27
C ARG A 54 10.96 8.45 -3.42
N GLY A 55 11.18 8.89 -4.65
CA GLY A 55 11.18 8.04 -5.84
C GLY A 55 9.83 7.40 -6.17
N LEU A 56 8.72 7.93 -5.67
CA LEU A 56 7.37 7.39 -5.92
C LEU A 56 6.79 7.86 -7.25
N ILE A 57 7.20 9.03 -7.69
CA ILE A 57 6.74 9.66 -8.92
C ILE A 57 7.90 10.21 -9.73
N GLU A 58 7.66 10.35 -11.03
CA GLU A 58 8.46 11.15 -11.94
C GLU A 58 7.66 12.39 -12.35
N THR A 59 8.35 13.52 -12.47
CA THR A 59 7.77 14.82 -12.83
C THR A 59 8.40 15.36 -14.11
N ASP A 60 7.90 16.51 -14.56
CA ASP A 60 8.46 17.27 -15.69
C ASP A 60 8.44 16.48 -17.01
N LEU A 61 7.44 15.60 -17.16
CA LEU A 61 7.25 14.81 -18.36
C LEU A 61 6.50 15.65 -19.41
N THR A 62 7.01 15.64 -20.64
CA THR A 62 6.33 16.25 -21.78
C THR A 62 5.17 15.35 -22.20
N LYS A 63 3.98 15.94 -22.36
CA LYS A 63 2.81 15.24 -22.90
C LYS A 63 2.62 15.57 -24.38
N PRO A 64 2.09 14.64 -25.21
CA PRO A 64 1.80 14.94 -26.61
C PRO A 64 0.87 16.14 -26.81
N MET A 65 -0.07 16.36 -25.88
CA MET A 65 -1.07 17.42 -25.95
C MET A 65 -0.70 18.72 -25.19
N THR A 66 0.35 18.67 -24.37
CA THR A 66 0.85 19.83 -23.60
C THR A 66 2.38 19.78 -23.61
N PRO A 67 3.04 20.48 -24.56
CA PRO A 67 4.50 20.45 -24.70
C PRO A 67 5.25 21.11 -23.54
N ASN A 68 4.54 21.71 -22.59
CA ASN A 68 5.09 22.16 -21.32
C ASN A 68 5.22 20.94 -20.38
N ARG A 69 6.39 20.78 -19.74
CA ARG A 69 6.73 19.69 -18.81
C ARG A 69 5.83 19.67 -17.56
N THR A 70 4.56 19.28 -17.71
CA THR A 70 3.57 19.26 -16.62
C THR A 70 3.08 17.85 -16.29
N GLY A 71 3.58 16.84 -17.01
CA GLY A 71 3.23 15.46 -16.78
C GLY A 71 3.85 14.90 -15.51
N ILE A 72 3.06 14.13 -14.76
CA ILE A 72 3.47 13.39 -13.56
C ILE A 72 3.05 11.93 -13.75
N ARG A 73 3.90 10.97 -13.38
CA ARG A 73 3.54 9.53 -13.40
C ARG A 73 4.10 8.79 -12.19
N LEU A 74 3.50 7.66 -11.84
CA LEU A 74 4.06 6.74 -10.84
C LEU A 74 5.36 6.12 -11.35
N ARG A 75 6.36 6.02 -10.48
CA ARG A 75 7.63 5.32 -10.73
C ARG A 75 7.54 3.84 -10.34
N VAL A 76 6.38 3.22 -10.56
CA VAL A 76 6.15 1.81 -10.21
C VAL A 76 6.06 1.01 -11.51
N PRO A 77 6.94 0.02 -11.72
CA PRO A 77 6.89 -0.79 -12.93
C PRO A 77 5.59 -1.58 -13.00
N LYS A 78 5.02 -1.66 -14.21
CA LYS A 78 3.83 -2.49 -14.45
C LYS A 78 4.21 -3.96 -14.28
N LYS A 79 3.60 -4.63 -13.29
CA LYS A 79 3.80 -6.06 -13.04
C LYS A 79 2.99 -6.89 -14.06
N PRO A 80 3.64 -7.76 -14.86
CA PRO A 80 2.93 -8.65 -15.79
C PRO A 80 1.91 -9.54 -15.07
N ASP A 81 0.74 -9.72 -15.67
CA ASP A 81 -0.38 -10.47 -15.08
C ASP A 81 0.00 -11.89 -14.67
N ARG A 82 0.85 -12.57 -15.44
CA ARG A 82 1.37 -13.92 -15.11
C ARG A 82 2.18 -13.98 -13.80
N LEU A 83 2.71 -12.85 -13.33
CA LEU A 83 3.46 -12.75 -12.07
C LEU A 83 2.58 -12.36 -10.90
N HIS A 84 1.28 -12.11 -11.11
CA HIS A 84 0.36 -11.81 -10.02
C HIS A 84 0.20 -13.05 -9.14
N LEU A 85 0.25 -12.82 -7.82
CA LEU A 85 -0.02 -13.88 -6.87
C LEU A 85 -1.53 -14.18 -6.87
N THR A 86 -1.87 -15.47 -6.86
CA THR A 86 -3.25 -15.91 -6.64
C THR A 86 -3.63 -15.75 -5.17
N SER A 87 -4.93 -15.81 -4.84
CA SER A 87 -5.39 -15.85 -3.45
C SER A 87 -4.73 -16.97 -2.64
N ASP A 88 -4.59 -18.18 -3.20
CA ASP A 88 -3.97 -19.31 -2.52
C ASP A 88 -2.48 -19.05 -2.21
N GLU A 89 -1.76 -18.45 -3.16
CA GLU A 89 -0.35 -18.07 -2.99
C GLU A 89 -0.19 -17.01 -1.92
N LEU A 90 -1.06 -15.98 -1.93
CA LEU A 90 -1.07 -14.94 -0.90
C LEU A 90 -1.36 -15.53 0.48
N MET A 91 -2.35 -16.42 0.58
CA MET A 91 -2.75 -17.05 1.84
C MET A 91 -1.70 -18.00 2.38
N ALA A 92 -1.04 -18.76 1.51
CA ALA A 92 0.10 -19.58 1.92
C ALA A 92 1.21 -18.70 2.53
N ILE A 93 1.58 -17.60 1.89
CA ILE A 93 2.58 -16.66 2.44
C ILE A 93 2.10 -16.07 3.76
N TRP A 94 0.84 -15.65 3.84
CA TRP A 94 0.26 -15.08 5.06
C TRP A 94 0.28 -16.05 6.25
N HIS A 95 -0.10 -17.31 6.04
CA HIS A 95 -0.01 -18.33 7.08
C HIS A 95 1.40 -18.50 7.62
N GLU A 96 2.40 -18.53 6.73
CA GLU A 96 3.80 -18.67 7.15
C GLU A 96 4.31 -17.42 7.87
N TRP A 97 3.83 -16.24 7.48
CA TRP A 97 4.11 -14.97 8.17
C TRP A 97 3.57 -15.00 9.59
N ARG A 98 2.29 -15.36 9.77
CA ARG A 98 1.61 -15.39 11.08
C ARG A 98 2.25 -16.43 12.01
N ALA A 99 2.71 -17.55 11.47
CA ALA A 99 3.36 -18.60 12.25
C ALA A 99 4.74 -18.19 12.79
N ARG A 100 5.41 -17.20 12.16
CA ARG A 100 6.83 -16.88 12.45
C ARG A 100 7.07 -15.47 12.96
N ARG A 101 6.14 -14.55 12.75
CA ARG A 101 6.32 -13.14 13.11
C ARG A 101 5.23 -12.65 14.06
N SER A 102 5.69 -11.87 15.03
CA SER A 102 4.86 -11.01 15.87
C SER A 102 4.93 -9.58 15.32
N GLY A 103 4.04 -9.24 14.39
CA GLY A 103 3.74 -7.85 14.01
C GLY A 103 4.17 -7.39 12.64
N ILE A 104 3.78 -6.14 12.31
CA ILE A 104 3.77 -5.60 10.94
C ILE A 104 5.19 -5.56 10.35
N GLY A 105 5.31 -6.00 9.09
CA GLY A 105 6.59 -5.97 8.38
C GLY A 105 7.20 -4.56 8.39
N SER A 106 8.51 -4.47 8.62
CA SER A 106 9.20 -3.18 8.70
C SER A 106 9.33 -2.49 7.33
N VAL A 107 9.13 -3.25 6.24
CA VAL A 107 9.24 -2.75 4.87
C VAL A 107 7.97 -2.02 4.45
N SER A 108 8.10 -0.73 4.12
CA SER A 108 7.02 0.04 3.49
C SER A 108 6.93 -0.23 1.99
N PRO A 109 5.70 -0.38 1.44
CA PRO A 109 5.48 -0.42 -0.01
C PRO A 109 5.91 0.85 -0.74
N PHE A 110 6.03 1.97 -0.02
CA PHE A 110 6.47 3.27 -0.54
C PHE A 110 7.95 3.56 -0.28
N LEU A 111 8.71 2.59 0.24
CA LEU A 111 10.13 2.76 0.47
C LEU A 111 10.90 2.33 -0.78
N THR A 112 11.62 3.26 -1.39
CA THR A 112 12.47 3.01 -2.56
C THR A 112 13.97 2.97 -2.20
N SER A 113 14.34 3.47 -1.02
CA SER A 113 15.69 3.41 -0.46
C SER A 113 15.63 3.23 1.06
N LEU A 114 16.48 2.35 1.60
CA LEU A 114 16.58 2.05 3.04
C LEU A 114 17.04 3.25 3.87
N ASP A 115 17.67 4.25 3.25
CA ASP A 115 18.21 5.43 3.93
C ASP A 115 17.21 6.59 4.04
N SER A 116 15.98 6.41 3.55
CA SER A 116 14.95 7.45 3.64
C SER A 116 14.38 7.51 5.05
N ALA A 117 14.25 8.72 5.60
CA ALA A 117 13.52 8.92 6.85
C ALA A 117 12.10 8.34 6.72
N THR A 118 11.60 7.67 7.76
CA THR A 118 10.24 7.15 7.78
C THR A 118 9.25 8.31 7.83
N HIS A 119 8.25 8.28 6.95
CA HIS A 119 7.14 9.23 6.94
C HIS A 119 5.85 8.52 7.35
N GLU A 120 4.87 9.26 7.84
CA GLU A 120 3.54 8.73 8.17
C GLU A 120 2.89 7.94 7.01
N ILE A 121 3.15 8.33 5.76
CA ILE A 121 2.69 7.58 4.58
C ILE A 121 3.24 6.15 4.54
N ASP A 122 4.45 5.92 5.05
CA ASP A 122 5.05 4.59 5.18
C ASP A 122 4.30 3.74 6.19
N ASP A 123 3.91 4.31 7.32
CA ASP A 123 3.14 3.61 8.35
C ASP A 123 1.77 3.23 7.80
N VAL A 124 1.09 4.16 7.12
CA VAL A 124 -0.20 3.90 6.45
C VAL A 124 -0.05 2.82 5.37
N GLY A 125 1.01 2.87 4.56
CA GLY A 125 1.28 1.86 3.54
C GLY A 125 1.58 0.48 4.13
N ARG A 126 2.33 0.42 5.23
CA ARG A 126 2.62 -0.84 5.96
C ARG A 126 1.36 -1.42 6.57
N ILE A 127 0.54 -0.60 7.23
CA ILE A 127 -0.75 -1.02 7.77
C ILE A 127 -1.64 -1.53 6.64
N LEU A 128 -1.85 -0.76 5.57
CA LEU A 128 -2.67 -1.16 4.43
C LEU A 128 -2.18 -2.47 3.82
N ARG A 129 -0.88 -2.62 3.59
CA ARG A 129 -0.30 -3.86 3.08
C ARG A 129 -0.50 -5.03 4.03
N PHE A 130 -0.34 -4.83 5.32
CA PHE A 130 -0.52 -5.86 6.32
C PHE A 130 -1.99 -6.33 6.39
N LEU A 131 -2.88 -5.36 6.53
CA LEU A 131 -4.32 -5.49 6.54
C LEU A 131 -4.86 -6.16 5.27
N GLU A 132 -4.25 -5.86 4.13
CA GLU A 132 -4.46 -6.58 2.90
C GLU A 132 -4.20 -8.08 3.08
N HIS A 133 -3.13 -8.51 3.74
CA HIS A 133 -2.85 -9.94 3.85
C HIS A 133 -3.71 -10.63 4.92
N SER A 134 -4.35 -9.88 5.84
CA SER A 134 -5.21 -10.45 6.87
C SER A 134 -6.62 -10.75 6.37
N GLU A 135 -7.12 -11.94 6.69
CA GLU A 135 -8.56 -12.28 6.56
C GLU A 135 -9.33 -12.05 7.88
N ASP A 136 -8.60 -12.00 8.98
CA ASP A 136 -9.14 -11.87 10.33
C ASP A 136 -9.27 -10.40 10.73
N GLU A 137 -10.20 -10.17 11.65
CA GLU A 137 -10.29 -8.96 12.44
C GLU A 137 -9.06 -8.84 13.36
N ILE A 138 -8.58 -7.60 13.52
CA ILE A 138 -7.38 -7.29 14.30
C ILE A 138 -7.77 -6.26 15.34
N GLU A 139 -7.59 -6.62 16.60
CA GLU A 139 -7.79 -5.71 17.73
C GLU A 139 -6.88 -4.49 17.60
N LEU A 140 -7.38 -3.29 17.91
CA LEU A 140 -6.59 -2.05 17.82
C LEU A 140 -5.33 -2.13 18.68
N VAL A 141 -5.45 -2.67 19.89
CA VAL A 141 -4.34 -2.88 20.83
C VAL A 141 -3.24 -3.72 20.18
N GLN A 142 -3.63 -4.83 19.54
CA GLN A 142 -2.69 -5.72 18.86
C GLN A 142 -2.02 -5.03 17.66
N LEU A 143 -2.78 -4.25 16.90
CA LEU A 143 -2.22 -3.46 15.79
C LEU A 143 -1.21 -2.43 16.29
N ALA A 144 -1.52 -1.72 17.38
CA ALA A 144 -0.66 -0.71 17.98
C ALA A 144 0.64 -1.32 18.52
N GLU A 145 0.55 -2.47 19.21
CA GLU A 145 1.70 -3.26 19.67
C GLU A 145 2.60 -3.68 18.50
N TRP A 146 1.99 -4.19 17.42
CA TRP A 146 2.71 -4.61 16.22
C TRP A 146 3.36 -3.46 15.46
N MET A 147 2.78 -2.26 15.52
CA MET A 147 3.37 -1.04 14.97
C MET A 147 4.39 -0.40 15.92
N GLN A 148 4.42 -0.80 17.19
CA GLN A 148 5.20 -0.18 18.26
C GLN A 148 4.86 1.31 18.45
N VAL A 149 3.57 1.65 18.39
CA VAL A 149 3.06 3.01 18.58
C VAL A 149 1.93 3.02 19.62
N PRO A 150 1.62 4.17 20.24
CA PRO A 150 0.42 4.29 21.08
C PRO A 150 -0.86 4.02 20.28
N GLU A 151 -1.89 3.48 20.92
CA GLU A 151 -3.20 3.22 20.28
C GLU A 151 -3.81 4.47 19.64
N SER A 152 -3.69 5.64 20.28
CA SER A 152 -4.13 6.91 19.72
C SER A 152 -3.48 7.20 18.36
N ARG A 153 -2.20 6.87 18.22
CA ARG A 153 -1.48 7.00 16.95
C ARG A 153 -1.92 5.97 15.92
N ALA A 154 -2.22 4.73 16.34
CA ALA A 154 -2.77 3.72 15.44
C ALA A 154 -4.13 4.17 14.89
N VAL A 155 -5.00 4.76 15.72
CA VAL A 155 -6.28 5.36 15.29
C VAL A 155 -6.07 6.47 14.27
N GLU A 156 -5.14 7.39 14.49
CA GLU A 156 -4.82 8.45 13.51
C GLU A 156 -4.45 7.87 12.14
N LEU A 157 -3.61 6.82 12.11
CA LEU A 157 -3.18 6.17 10.88
C LEU A 157 -4.33 5.44 10.18
N LEU A 158 -5.22 4.80 10.94
CA LEU A 158 -6.40 4.12 10.43
C LEU A 158 -7.45 5.09 9.89
N ASN A 159 -7.61 6.25 10.52
CA ASN A 159 -8.51 7.29 10.04
C ASN A 159 -8.12 7.76 8.63
N VAL A 160 -6.83 7.80 8.29
CA VAL A 160 -6.40 8.11 6.92
C VAL A 160 -6.91 7.06 5.91
N LEU A 161 -6.99 5.80 6.32
CA LEU A 161 -7.43 4.67 5.48
C LEU A 161 -8.96 4.62 5.29
N SER A 162 -9.75 5.22 6.19
CA SER A 162 -11.21 5.28 6.09
C SER A 162 -11.73 6.49 5.30
N MET A 163 -10.87 7.45 4.95
CA MET A 163 -11.26 8.65 4.22
C MET A 163 -11.68 8.35 2.77
N GLU A 164 -12.92 8.66 2.42
CA GLU A 164 -13.46 8.53 1.05
C GLU A 164 -12.66 9.32 0.01
N SER A 165 -12.06 10.45 0.41
CA SER A 165 -11.19 11.25 -0.47
C SER A 165 -9.93 10.51 -0.91
N VAL A 166 -9.49 9.50 -0.14
CA VAL A 166 -8.27 8.72 -0.39
C VAL A 166 -8.58 7.38 -1.04
N PHE A 167 -9.67 6.71 -0.66
CA PHE A 167 -10.09 5.41 -1.20
C PHE A 167 -11.57 5.43 -1.55
N ASN A 168 -11.92 5.00 -2.77
CA ASN A 168 -13.31 5.01 -3.22
C ASN A 168 -14.12 3.98 -2.41
N GLY A 169 -15.16 4.42 -1.69
CA GLY A 169 -16.03 3.54 -0.93
C GLY A 169 -15.49 3.06 0.43
N GLY A 170 -14.60 3.83 1.07
CA GLY A 170 -14.18 3.59 2.46
C GLY A 170 -13.46 2.26 2.67
N LEU A 171 -12.75 1.80 1.64
CA LEU A 171 -12.47 0.40 1.34
C LEU A 171 -11.60 -0.36 2.37
N VAL A 172 -11.13 0.29 3.42
CA VAL A 172 -10.06 -0.28 4.24
C VAL A 172 -10.44 -0.56 5.70
N VAL A 173 -11.45 0.05 6.29
CA VAL A 173 -11.69 -0.22 7.72
C VAL A 173 -13.17 -0.14 8.06
N SER A 174 -13.81 -1.28 8.37
CA SER A 174 -14.88 -1.22 9.35
C SER A 174 -14.18 -1.09 10.70
N VAL A 175 -14.23 0.11 11.24
CA VAL A 175 -13.93 0.30 12.64
C VAL A 175 -15.19 -0.13 13.36
N GLU A 176 -15.16 -1.29 14.00
CA GLU A 176 -16.24 -1.65 14.90
C GLU A 176 -16.00 -0.89 16.22
N LEU A 177 -16.98 -0.06 16.54
CA LEU A 177 -17.00 0.79 17.71
C LEU A 177 -17.77 0.02 18.78
N ALA A 178 -17.13 -0.33 19.89
CA ALA A 178 -17.88 -0.84 21.02
C ALA A 178 -18.82 0.27 21.51
N SER A 179 -20.12 0.06 21.32
CA SER A 179 -21.14 0.91 21.93
C SER A 179 -21.14 0.55 23.41
N GLY A 180 -20.38 1.27 24.23
CA GLY A 180 -20.69 1.30 25.65
C GLY A 180 -22.07 1.94 25.79
N ASP A 181 -22.96 1.35 26.59
CA ASP A 181 -24.27 1.91 26.96
C ASP A 181 -24.13 3.21 27.81
N ASP A 182 -23.10 4.01 27.58
CA ASP A 182 -22.83 5.25 28.30
C ASP A 182 -23.05 6.41 27.32
N ASP A 183 -24.16 7.14 27.54
CA ASP A 183 -24.71 8.24 26.74
C ASP A 183 -23.79 9.49 26.68
N GLY A 184 -22.47 9.34 26.75
CA GLY A 184 -21.54 10.42 27.12
C GLY A 184 -20.37 10.71 26.17
N ASP A 185 -19.72 9.71 25.57
CA ASP A 185 -18.41 9.94 24.94
C ASP A 185 -18.30 9.33 23.54
N ASP A 186 -17.54 10.03 22.68
CA ASP A 186 -17.26 9.65 21.29
C ASP A 186 -16.95 8.14 21.18
N PRO A 187 -17.54 7.45 20.19
CA PRO A 187 -17.37 6.02 20.07
C PRO A 187 -15.88 5.66 19.89
N GLN A 188 -15.38 4.74 20.72
CA GLN A 188 -13.97 4.31 20.69
C GLN A 188 -13.77 3.15 19.71
N VAL A 189 -12.72 3.27 18.88
CA VAL A 189 -12.25 2.24 17.95
C VAL A 189 -11.69 1.07 18.76
N THR A 190 -12.34 -0.10 18.74
CA THR A 190 -11.84 -1.28 19.48
C THR A 190 -11.17 -2.28 18.57
N ALA A 191 -11.70 -2.48 17.37
CA ALA A 191 -11.17 -3.44 16.41
C ALA A 191 -11.23 -2.91 14.97
N VAL A 192 -10.35 -3.48 14.15
CA VAL A 192 -10.06 -3.02 12.80
C VAL A 192 -10.12 -4.21 11.87
N ARG A 193 -10.99 -4.13 10.87
CA ARG A 193 -11.04 -5.13 9.81
C ARG A 193 -11.13 -4.49 8.44
N VAL A 194 -10.42 -5.08 7.49
CA VAL A 194 -10.51 -4.70 6.07
C VAL A 194 -11.48 -5.61 5.37
N PHE A 195 -12.59 -5.03 4.92
CA PHE A 195 -13.51 -5.75 4.06
C PHE A 195 -12.97 -5.79 2.62
N ARG A 196 -12.21 -6.84 2.37
CA ARG A 196 -12.03 -7.32 1.01
C ARG A 196 -13.35 -7.96 0.57
N GLY A 197 -13.89 -7.53 -0.56
CA GLY A 197 -14.91 -8.33 -1.24
C GLY A 197 -14.45 -9.79 -1.36
N ARG A 198 -15.39 -10.75 -1.38
CA ARG A 198 -15.08 -12.18 -1.26
C ARG A 198 -13.94 -12.60 -2.20
N PRO A 199 -12.81 -13.13 -1.68
CA PRO A 199 -11.78 -13.73 -2.52
C PRO A 199 -12.39 -14.84 -3.38
N CYS A 200 -12.20 -14.77 -4.70
CA CYS A 200 -12.49 -15.89 -5.58
C CYS A 200 -11.19 -16.69 -5.80
N ALA A 201 -11.20 -17.96 -5.41
CA ALA A 201 -10.08 -18.86 -5.60
C ALA A 201 -9.57 -18.81 -7.05
N GLY A 202 -8.24 -18.69 -7.23
CA GLY A 202 -7.58 -18.59 -8.53
C GLY A 202 -7.61 -17.22 -9.22
N SER A 203 -8.24 -16.19 -8.64
CA SER A 203 -8.23 -14.83 -9.21
C SER A 203 -7.15 -13.93 -8.58
N PRO A 204 -6.51 -13.02 -9.34
CA PRO A 204 -5.63 -12.00 -8.78
C PRO A 204 -6.38 -11.03 -7.86
N ILE A 205 -5.71 -10.59 -6.78
CA ILE A 205 -6.27 -9.65 -5.78
C ILE A 205 -6.11 -8.20 -6.28
N ARG A 206 -6.65 -7.88 -7.45
CA ARG A 206 -6.55 -6.54 -8.06
C ARG A 206 -7.79 -5.67 -7.78
N GLY A 207 -7.61 -4.36 -7.89
CA GLY A 207 -8.67 -3.34 -7.90
C GLY A 207 -9.06 -2.77 -6.54
N ARG A 208 -8.23 -2.96 -5.49
CA ARG A 208 -8.50 -2.54 -4.11
C ARG A 208 -7.19 -2.21 -3.37
N GLY A 209 -7.28 -1.40 -2.31
CA GLY A 209 -6.18 -1.15 -1.38
C GLY A 209 -4.96 -0.51 -2.06
N MET A 210 -3.81 -1.15 -1.98
CA MET A 210 -2.57 -0.69 -2.61
C MET A 210 -2.70 -0.60 -4.14
N ASP A 211 -3.61 -1.33 -4.78
CA ASP A 211 -3.85 -1.20 -6.23
C ASP A 211 -4.51 0.13 -6.60
N GLU A 212 -5.39 0.68 -5.76
CA GLU A 212 -5.99 2.00 -5.98
C GLU A 212 -4.92 3.11 -5.98
N LEU A 213 -3.87 2.92 -5.20
CA LEU A 213 -2.72 3.83 -5.15
C LEU A 213 -1.72 3.59 -6.31
N GLY A 214 -1.91 2.52 -7.09
CA GLY A 214 -0.96 2.09 -8.11
C GLY A 214 0.30 1.41 -7.55
N PHE A 215 0.26 0.89 -6.33
CA PHE A 215 1.34 0.14 -5.67
C PHE A 215 0.93 -1.31 -5.37
N PHE A 216 0.06 -1.89 -6.20
CA PHE A 216 -0.24 -3.33 -6.15
C PHE A 216 1.02 -4.21 -6.27
N PRO A 217 1.96 -3.96 -7.21
CA PRO A 217 3.20 -4.70 -7.23
C PRO A 217 4.01 -4.50 -5.96
N TYR A 218 4.56 -5.58 -5.41
CA TYR A 218 5.53 -5.48 -4.31
C TYR A 218 6.74 -4.66 -4.75
N SER A 219 7.24 -3.83 -3.84
CA SER A 219 8.56 -3.22 -3.97
C SER A 219 9.67 -4.29 -3.97
N LEU A 220 10.90 -3.90 -4.30
CA LEU A 220 12.04 -4.82 -4.26
C LEU A 220 12.25 -5.35 -2.84
N SER A 221 12.24 -4.46 -1.86
CA SER A 221 12.40 -4.80 -0.43
C SER A 221 11.27 -5.72 0.05
N GLU A 222 10.02 -5.47 -0.38
CA GLU A 222 8.92 -6.36 -0.06
C GLU A 222 9.15 -7.75 -0.67
N THR A 223 9.54 -7.80 -1.95
CA THR A 223 9.80 -9.06 -2.67
C THR A 223 10.88 -9.89 -1.98
N VAL A 224 11.98 -9.26 -1.55
CA VAL A 224 13.07 -9.92 -0.81
C VAL A 224 12.58 -10.47 0.53
N GLU A 225 11.79 -9.70 1.27
CA GLU A 225 11.23 -10.14 2.55
C GLU A 225 10.30 -11.36 2.39
N ARG A 226 9.44 -11.36 1.36
CA ARG A 226 8.52 -12.48 1.10
C ARG A 226 9.28 -13.72 0.61
N LEU A 227 10.33 -13.56 -0.18
CA LEU A 227 11.20 -14.67 -0.57
C LEU A 227 11.88 -15.30 0.64
N ALA A 228 12.45 -14.50 1.54
CA ALA A 228 13.08 -15.00 2.77
C ALA A 228 12.10 -15.78 3.65
N LEU A 229 10.85 -15.31 3.75
CA LEU A 229 9.78 -16.01 4.46
C LEU A 229 9.44 -17.36 3.82
N ILE A 230 9.32 -17.40 2.48
CA ILE A 230 9.03 -18.63 1.75
C ILE A 230 10.18 -19.63 1.89
N GLU A 231 11.43 -19.18 1.80
CA GLU A 231 12.62 -20.03 1.97
C GLU A 231 12.65 -20.69 3.34
N GLN A 232 12.39 -19.93 4.40
CA GLN A 232 12.28 -20.45 5.76
C GLN A 232 11.13 -21.47 5.89
N ALA A 233 10.00 -21.23 5.23
CA ALA A 233 8.88 -22.16 5.24
C ALA A 233 9.19 -23.45 4.50
N LEU A 234 9.82 -23.37 3.33
CA LEU A 234 10.18 -24.54 2.53
C LEU A 234 11.29 -25.38 3.17
N ALA A 235 12.11 -24.79 4.03
CA ALA A 235 13.12 -25.49 4.83
C ALA A 235 12.53 -26.23 6.05
N SER A 236 11.27 -25.96 6.43
CA SER A 236 10.60 -26.64 7.54
C SER A 236 9.93 -27.93 7.09
N ASP A 237 10.07 -28.98 7.91
CA ASP A 237 9.43 -30.27 7.68
C ASP A 237 7.91 -30.25 7.92
N ASP A 238 7.40 -29.26 8.65
CA ASP A 238 6.00 -29.15 9.09
C ASP A 238 5.04 -28.68 7.98
N VAL A 239 5.57 -28.26 6.84
CA VAL A 239 4.75 -27.78 5.71
C VAL A 239 4.33 -28.95 4.83
N GLY A 240 3.03 -29.27 4.82
CA GLY A 240 2.48 -30.33 3.96
C GLY A 240 2.71 -30.08 2.45
N GLU A 241 2.81 -31.16 1.66
CA GLU A 241 3.22 -31.09 0.24
C GLU A 241 2.34 -30.17 -0.62
N GLY A 242 1.03 -30.13 -0.35
CA GLY A 242 0.10 -29.22 -1.02
C GLY A 242 0.49 -27.75 -0.84
N ARG A 243 0.84 -27.33 0.39
CA ARG A 243 1.29 -25.97 0.70
C ARG A 243 2.67 -25.70 0.14
N ARG A 244 3.59 -26.67 0.21
CA ARG A 244 4.93 -26.55 -0.43
C ARG A 244 4.82 -26.23 -1.92
N ARG A 245 3.93 -26.91 -2.65
CA ARG A 245 3.70 -26.63 -4.08
C ARG A 245 3.24 -25.20 -4.32
N VAL A 246 2.28 -24.70 -3.53
CA VAL A 246 1.79 -23.32 -3.64
C VAL A 246 2.90 -22.31 -3.35
N LEU A 247 3.67 -22.53 -2.28
CA LEU A 247 4.81 -21.67 -1.91
C LEU A 247 5.90 -21.65 -2.99
N ARG A 248 6.23 -22.79 -3.61
CA ARG A 248 7.19 -22.85 -4.74
C ARG A 248 6.71 -22.06 -5.96
N ASN A 249 5.42 -22.12 -6.29
CA ASN A 249 4.85 -21.31 -7.38
C ASN A 249 4.95 -19.81 -7.08
N ALA A 250 4.61 -19.40 -5.87
CA ALA A 250 4.77 -18.02 -5.42
C ALA A 250 6.24 -17.58 -5.47
N GLN A 251 7.16 -18.43 -5.00
CA GLN A 251 8.60 -18.19 -5.02
C GLN A 251 9.11 -17.95 -6.44
N HIS A 252 8.70 -18.78 -7.41
CA HIS A 252 9.08 -18.62 -8.81
C HIS A 252 8.64 -17.26 -9.38
N LYS A 253 7.37 -16.87 -9.16
CA LYS A 253 6.85 -15.56 -9.58
C LYS A 253 7.58 -14.39 -8.92
N LEU A 254 7.94 -14.53 -7.63
CA LEU A 254 8.64 -13.49 -6.87
C LEU A 254 10.10 -13.36 -7.28
N PHE A 255 10.80 -14.46 -7.59
CA PHE A 255 12.15 -14.38 -8.15
C PHE A 255 12.16 -13.64 -9.48
N GLU A 256 11.27 -14.01 -10.40
CA GLU A 256 11.18 -13.34 -11.69
C GLU A 256 10.80 -11.86 -11.56
N TRP A 257 9.93 -11.54 -10.59
CA TRP A 257 9.60 -10.16 -10.29
C TRP A 257 10.80 -9.39 -9.71
N ARG A 258 11.55 -9.99 -8.79
CA ARG A 258 12.78 -9.41 -8.24
C ARG A 258 13.77 -9.08 -9.35
N ASP A 259 13.98 -10.01 -10.27
CA ASP A 259 14.93 -9.83 -11.37
C ASP A 259 14.47 -8.70 -12.32
N THR A 260 13.15 -8.58 -12.56
CA THR A 260 12.56 -7.45 -13.30
C THR A 260 12.81 -6.10 -12.61
N LEU A 261 12.79 -6.08 -11.27
CA LEU A 261 13.05 -4.88 -10.47
C LEU A 261 14.53 -4.51 -10.41
N THR A 262 15.45 -5.48 -10.45
CA THR A 262 16.90 -5.22 -10.44
C THR A 262 17.44 -4.82 -11.80
N ASP A 263 16.89 -5.37 -12.89
CA ASP A 263 17.33 -5.09 -14.27
C ASP A 263 16.88 -3.72 -14.77
N ARG A 264 15.95 -3.07 -14.07
CA ARG A 264 15.54 -1.68 -14.30
C ARG A 264 16.05 -0.82 -13.15
N PRO A 265 17.34 -0.41 -13.13
CA PRO A 265 17.78 0.58 -12.17
C PRO A 265 16.90 1.81 -12.34
N MET A 266 16.25 2.22 -11.25
CA MET A 266 15.44 3.42 -11.21
C MET A 266 16.37 4.63 -11.46
N SER A 267 16.47 5.04 -12.72
CA SER A 267 17.22 6.21 -13.21
C SER A 267 16.51 7.51 -12.86
#